data_AF-A0A3E0KA04-F1
#
_entry.id   AF-A0A3E0KA04-F1
#
_cell.length_a   1.000
_cell.length_b   1.000
_cell.length_c   1.000
_cell.angle_alpha   90.00
_cell.angle_beta   90.00
_cell.angle_gamma   90.00
#
_symmetry.space_group_name_H-M   'P 1'
#
loop_
_entity.id
_entity.type
_entity.pdbx_description
1 polymer ?
#
loop_
_entity_poly.entity_id
_entity_poly.type
_entity_poly.pdbx_seq_one_letter_code
_entity_poly.pdbx_strand_id
1 'polypeptide(L)'
;MGSLADRIEAHIMRLLAHSDEGYVEVRRYELAHLFDCVPSQVTYVLSTRFTPDRGFIVESRRGGGGYIRIVARHPRPERERLAGAWRRIGQALTEAEAEGLLDWLERTGVATCRQTTV
;
A
#
# COMPACT_ATOMS: atom_id res chain seq x y z
N MET A 1 -4.49 -17.93 11.27
CA MET A 1 -5.42 -16.84 11.64
C MET A 1 -4.59 -15.60 11.92
N GLY A 2 -4.85 -14.48 11.25
CA GLY A 2 -4.10 -13.23 11.48
C GLY A 2 -4.52 -12.54 12.77
N SER A 3 -3.62 -11.77 13.37
CA SER A 3 -3.93 -10.96 14.55
C SER A 3 -5.00 -9.90 14.23
N LEU A 4 -5.58 -9.28 15.27
CA LEU A 4 -6.49 -8.15 15.11
C LEU A 4 -5.86 -7.01 14.28
N ALA A 5 -4.57 -6.75 14.50
CA ALA A 5 -3.82 -5.74 13.74
C ALA A 5 -3.75 -6.09 12.25
N ASP A 6 -3.46 -7.36 11.92
CA ASP A 6 -3.37 -7.82 10.52
C ASP A 6 -4.74 -7.74 9.83
N ARG A 7 -5.84 -7.98 10.57
CA ARG A 7 -7.21 -7.85 10.04
C ARG A 7 -7.56 -6.40 9.71
N ILE A 8 -7.23 -5.45 10.58
CA ILE A 8 -7.45 -4.01 10.35
C ILE A 8 -6.59 -3.54 9.17
N GLU A 9 -5.32 -3.94 9.12
CA GLU A 9 -4.41 -3.62 8.02
C GLU A 9 -4.94 -4.14 6.68
N ALA A 10 -5.30 -5.43 6.60
CA ALA A 10 -5.83 -6.03 5.38
C ALA A 10 -7.12 -5.35 4.89
N HIS A 11 -7.95 -4.87 5.82
CA HIS A 11 -9.17 -4.14 5.46
C HIS A 11 -8.85 -2.76 4.86
N ILE A 12 -7.99 -1.97 5.51
CA ILE A 12 -7.57 -0.66 4.99
C ILE A 12 -6.88 -0.81 3.63
N MET A 13 -6.00 -1.81 3.47
CA MET A 13 -5.35 -2.12 2.20
C MET A 13 -6.37 -2.45 1.09
N ARG A 14 -7.45 -3.17 1.42
CA ARG A 14 -8.53 -3.45 0.50
C ARG A 14 -9.27 -2.17 0.10
N LEU A 15 -9.58 -1.29 1.05
CA LEU A 15 -10.22 0.00 0.73
C LEU A 15 -9.34 0.84 -0.20
N LEU A 16 -8.04 0.94 0.11
CA LEU A 16 -7.07 1.60 -0.76
C LEU A 16 -6.99 0.97 -2.15
N ALA A 17 -7.30 -0.33 -2.29
CA ALA A 17 -7.24 -1.05 -3.56
C ALA A 17 -8.41 -0.81 -4.49
N HIS A 18 -9.52 -0.35 -3.92
CA HIS A 18 -10.72 0.02 -4.66
C HIS A 18 -10.87 1.55 -4.75
N SER A 19 -9.87 2.31 -4.29
CA SER A 19 -9.86 3.77 -4.39
C SER A 19 -9.10 4.19 -5.65
N ASP A 20 -9.79 4.91 -6.53
CA ASP A 20 -9.20 5.50 -7.74
C ASP A 20 -8.35 6.74 -7.42
N GLU A 21 -8.58 7.37 -6.25
CA GLU A 21 -7.89 8.60 -5.84
C GLU A 21 -6.55 8.34 -5.11
N GLY A 22 -6.20 7.07 -4.87
CA GLY A 22 -4.95 6.70 -4.19
C GLY A 22 -4.94 6.95 -2.67
N TYR A 23 -6.07 7.36 -2.09
CA TYR A 23 -6.26 7.50 -0.65
C TYR A 23 -7.61 6.95 -0.19
N VAL A 24 -7.73 6.73 1.12
CA VAL A 24 -9.01 6.43 1.78
C VAL A 24 -9.21 7.31 2.99
N GLU A 25 -10.44 7.72 3.24
CA GLU A 25 -10.85 8.37 4.48
C GLU A 25 -11.65 7.40 5.33
N VAL A 26 -11.23 7.23 6.58
CA VAL A 26 -11.89 6.35 7.54
C VAL A 26 -12.12 7.08 8.85
N ARG A 27 -13.18 6.71 9.57
CA ARG A 27 -13.37 7.18 10.94
C ARG A 27 -12.83 6.14 11.92
N ARG A 28 -12.07 6.61 12.91
CA ARG A 28 -11.48 5.73 13.94
C ARG A 28 -12.53 4.93 14.69
N TYR A 29 -13.65 5.58 15.04
CA TYR A 29 -14.75 4.93 15.77
C TYR A 29 -15.43 3.86 14.92
N GLU A 30 -15.64 4.11 13.63
CA GLU A 30 -16.28 3.14 12.72
C GLU A 30 -15.40 1.90 12.52
N LEU A 31 -14.08 2.08 12.34
CA LEU A 31 -13.15 0.94 12.30
C LEU A 31 -13.13 0.18 13.63
N ALA A 32 -13.07 0.89 14.75
CA ALA A 32 -13.07 0.28 16.08
C ALA A 32 -14.34 -0.58 16.29
N HIS A 33 -15.51 -0.05 15.94
CA HIS A 33 -16.79 -0.76 16.00
C HIS A 33 -16.84 -1.96 15.04
N LEU A 34 -16.38 -1.81 13.79
CA LEU A 34 -16.35 -2.88 12.79
C LEU A 34 -15.52 -4.09 13.24
N PHE A 35 -14.44 -3.84 13.98
CA PHE A 35 -13.52 -4.88 14.45
C PHE A 35 -13.74 -5.28 15.91
N ASP A 36 -14.81 -4.77 16.55
CA ASP A 36 -15.12 -4.99 17.96
C ASP A 36 -13.91 -4.74 18.89
N CYS A 37 -13.28 -3.58 18.71
CA CYS A 37 -12.10 -3.18 19.46
C CYS A 37 -12.14 -1.71 19.89
N VAL A 38 -11.20 -1.33 20.76
CA VAL A 38 -11.08 0.04 21.27
C VAL A 38 -10.39 0.97 20.25
N PRO A 39 -10.70 2.27 20.21
CA PRO A 39 -10.09 3.23 19.28
C PRO A 39 -8.56 3.33 19.33
N SER A 40 -7.95 3.05 20.50
CA SER A 40 -6.49 3.00 20.65
C SER A 40 -5.87 1.90 19.82
N GLN A 41 -6.58 0.78 19.60
CA GLN A 41 -6.08 -0.32 18.77
C GLN A 41 -5.96 0.09 17.30
N VAL A 42 -6.94 0.82 16.78
CA VAL A 42 -6.86 1.40 15.42
C VAL A 42 -5.69 2.38 15.34
N THR A 43 -5.48 3.18 16.38
CA THR A 43 -4.36 4.13 16.44
C THR A 43 -3.02 3.40 16.38
N TYR A 44 -2.86 2.33 17.17
CA TYR A 44 -1.67 1.48 17.17
C TYR A 44 -1.39 0.88 15.79
N VAL A 45 -2.42 0.35 15.11
CA VAL A 45 -2.27 -0.22 13.77
C VAL A 45 -1.81 0.83 12.76
N LEU A 46 -2.43 2.02 12.78
CA LEU A 46 -2.04 3.12 11.89
C LEU A 46 -0.59 3.56 12.12
N SER A 47 -0.18 3.72 13.38
CA SER A 47 1.19 4.15 13.71
C SER A 47 2.27 3.11 13.43
N THR A 48 1.92 1.82 13.34
CA THR A 48 2.92 0.74 13.17
C THR A 48 2.93 0.12 11.77
N ARG A 49 1.81 0.13 11.05
CA ARG A 49 1.67 -0.50 9.73
C ARG A 49 1.60 0.50 8.58
N PHE A 50 1.09 1.70 8.83
CA PHE A 50 0.89 2.74 7.81
C PHE A 50 1.86 3.90 8.02
N THR A 51 3.17 3.59 7.96
CA THR A 51 4.25 4.57 8.15
C THR A 51 4.81 5.09 6.83
N PRO A 52 5.49 6.25 6.82
CA PRO A 52 6.22 6.75 5.66
C PRO A 52 7.22 5.74 5.09
N ASP A 53 7.95 5.02 5.94
CA ASP A 53 8.93 4.00 5.54
C ASP A 53 8.27 2.80 4.83
N ARG A 54 6.99 2.56 5.09
CA ARG A 54 6.16 1.54 4.43
C ARG A 54 5.37 2.09 3.23
N GLY A 55 5.63 3.34 2.83
CA GLY A 55 5.00 3.96 1.68
C GLY A 55 3.63 4.56 1.94
N PHE A 56 3.32 4.95 3.18
CA PHE A 56 2.03 5.56 3.53
C PHE A 56 2.19 6.94 4.16
N ILE A 57 1.23 7.83 3.89
CA ILE A 57 1.02 9.06 4.67
C ILE A 57 -0.31 8.94 5.40
N VAL A 58 -0.33 9.27 6.68
CA VAL A 58 -1.55 9.30 7.50
C VAL A 58 -1.78 10.72 8.00
N GLU A 59 -2.92 11.29 7.65
CA GLU A 59 -3.38 12.60 8.10
C GLU A 59 -4.61 12.44 8.98
N SER A 60 -4.76 13.27 10.01
CA SER A 60 -5.93 13.20 10.90
C SER A 60 -6.55 14.58 11.09
N ARG A 61 -7.87 14.66 10.97
CA ARG A 61 -8.66 15.85 11.32
C ARG A 61 -9.44 15.59 12.61
N ARG A 62 -9.37 16.50 13.58
CA ARG A 62 -10.15 16.44 14.84
C ARG A 62 -11.44 17.27 14.74
N GLY A 63 -12.42 17.02 15.62
CA GLY A 63 -13.72 17.72 15.68
C GLY A 63 -14.92 16.81 15.36
N GLY A 64 -16.14 17.39 15.34
CA GLY A 64 -17.42 16.68 15.17
C GLY A 64 -17.63 15.92 13.85
N GLY A 65 -16.65 15.95 12.96
CA GLY A 65 -16.59 15.16 11.71
C GLY A 65 -15.14 14.79 11.41
N GLY A 66 -14.40 14.37 12.43
CA GLY A 66 -13.01 13.96 12.31
C GLY A 66 -12.86 12.68 11.48
N TYR A 67 -11.79 12.62 10.70
CA TYR A 67 -11.43 11.47 9.88
C TYR A 67 -9.92 11.26 9.90
N ILE A 68 -9.52 10.08 9.44
CA ILE A 68 -8.15 9.70 9.18
C ILE A 68 -8.04 9.44 7.69
N ARG A 69 -7.18 10.19 7.01
CA ARG A 69 -6.87 9.99 5.60
C ARG A 69 -5.57 9.19 5.50
N ILE A 70 -5.60 8.11 4.75
CA ILE A 70 -4.47 7.22 4.54
C ILE A 70 -4.18 7.27 3.04
N VAL A 71 -2.99 7.72 2.68
CA VAL A 71 -2.55 7.89 1.28
C VAL A 71 -1.46 6.88 0.98
N ALA A 72 -1.59 6.11 -0.09
CA ALA A 72 -0.53 5.23 -0.57
C ALA A 72 0.43 6.05 -1.46
N ARG A 73 1.70 6.17 -1.06
CA ARG A 73 2.74 6.90 -1.82
C ARG A 73 3.23 6.16 -3.06
N HIS A 74 2.98 4.86 -3.14
CA HIS A 74 3.32 4.10 -4.34
C HIS A 74 2.19 4.26 -5.37
N PRO A 75 2.48 4.74 -6.60
CA PRO A 75 1.57 4.52 -7.69
C PRO A 75 1.38 3.01 -7.77
N ARG A 76 0.15 2.52 -7.61
CA ARG A 76 -0.10 1.13 -7.95
C ARG A 76 0.33 0.99 -9.40
N PRO A 77 1.27 0.10 -9.74
CA PRO A 77 1.35 -0.31 -11.12
C PRO A 77 -0.03 -0.83 -11.48
N GLU A 78 -0.63 -0.33 -12.55
CA GLU A 78 -1.83 -0.94 -13.10
C GLU A 78 -1.61 -2.45 -13.13
N ARG A 79 -2.58 -3.21 -12.61
CA ARG A 79 -2.48 -4.67 -12.44
C ARG A 79 -2.06 -5.36 -13.75
N GLU A 80 -2.43 -4.77 -14.88
CA GLU A 80 -2.05 -5.15 -16.24
C GLU A 80 -0.56 -4.96 -16.54
N ARG A 81 0.07 -3.88 -16.06
CA ARG A 81 1.52 -3.63 -16.22
C ARG A 81 2.34 -4.66 -15.44
N LEU A 82 1.96 -4.96 -14.21
CA LEU A 82 2.61 -6.04 -13.42
C LEU A 82 2.43 -7.42 -14.08
N ALA A 83 1.24 -7.72 -14.60
CA ALA A 83 1.01 -8.96 -15.34
C ALA A 83 1.83 -9.05 -16.65
N GLY A 84 2.12 -7.91 -17.29
CA GLY A 84 3.04 -7.81 -18.41
C GLY A 84 4.49 -8.10 -18.02
N ALA A 85 4.96 -7.51 -16.92
CA ALA A 85 6.28 -7.82 -16.35
C ALA A 85 6.41 -9.31 -16.03
N TRP A 86 5.41 -9.85 -15.32
CA TRP A 86 5.40 -11.25 -14.88
C TRP A 86 5.41 -12.25 -16.05
N ARG A 87 4.73 -11.95 -17.15
CA ARG A 87 4.78 -12.81 -18.35
C ARG A 87 6.14 -12.81 -19.04
N ARG A 88 6.92 -11.73 -18.93
CA ARG A 88 8.27 -11.66 -19.49
C ARG A 88 9.29 -12.41 -18.64
N ILE A 89 9.02 -12.52 -17.34
CA ILE A 89 9.78 -13.37 -16.44
C ILE A 89 9.34 -14.82 -16.71
N GLY A 90 10.11 -15.53 -17.54
CA GLY A 90 9.97 -16.97 -17.74
C GLY A 90 10.47 -17.77 -16.52
N GLN A 91 11.04 -18.95 -16.73
CA GLN A 91 11.68 -19.71 -15.65
C GLN A 91 13.08 -19.20 -15.27
N ALA A 92 13.74 -18.51 -16.21
CA ALA A 92 15.04 -17.88 -16.04
C ALA A 92 15.10 -16.65 -16.96
N LEU A 93 15.96 -15.69 -16.60
CA LEU A 93 16.28 -14.51 -17.41
C LEU A 93 17.77 -14.51 -17.66
N THR A 94 18.17 -14.25 -18.90
CA THR A 94 19.54 -13.85 -19.20
C THR A 94 19.81 -12.45 -18.67
N GLU A 95 21.09 -12.09 -18.51
CA GLU A 95 21.50 -10.76 -18.03
C GLU A 95 20.93 -9.63 -18.91
N ALA A 96 20.99 -9.79 -20.23
CA ALA A 96 20.43 -8.83 -21.18
C ALA A 96 18.90 -8.70 -21.08
N GLU A 97 18.17 -9.79 -20.81
CA GLU A 97 16.73 -9.75 -20.61
C GLU A 97 16.36 -9.11 -19.27
N ALA A 98 17.17 -9.32 -18.23
CA ALA A 98 17.00 -8.68 -16.94
C ALA A 98 17.21 -7.17 -17.04
N GLU A 99 18.28 -6.72 -17.72
CA GLU A 99 18.51 -5.29 -18.01
C GLU A 99 17.35 -4.68 -18.80
N GLY A 100 16.91 -5.34 -19.87
CA GLY A 100 15.76 -4.85 -20.66
C GLY A 100 14.44 -4.80 -19.88
N LEU A 101 14.24 -5.70 -18.91
CA LEU A 101 13.08 -5.69 -18.02
C LEU A 101 13.16 -4.52 -17.03
N LEU A 102 14.33 -4.27 -16.44
CA LEU A 102 14.56 -3.13 -15.53
C LEU A 102 14.29 -1.80 -16.25
N ASP A 103 14.85 -1.61 -17.44
CA ASP A 103 14.60 -0.44 -18.29
C ASP A 103 13.11 -0.25 -18.58
N TRP A 104 12.41 -1.34 -18.89
CA TRP A 104 10.97 -1.27 -19.15
C TRP A 104 10.16 -0.92 -17.89
N LEU A 105 10.50 -1.49 -16.74
CA LEU A 105 9.84 -1.22 -15.47
C LEU A 105 10.01 0.26 -15.05
N GLU A 106 11.18 0.83 -15.29
CA GLU A 106 11.46 2.24 -15.05
C GLU A 106 10.69 3.14 -16.02
N ARG A 107 10.78 2.87 -17.32
CA ARG A 107 10.07 3.64 -18.36
C ARG A 107 8.55 3.65 -18.18
N THR A 108 7.99 2.57 -17.64
CA THR A 108 6.54 2.44 -17.41
C THR A 108 6.09 2.92 -16.04
N GLY A 109 7.03 3.40 -15.20
CA GLY A 109 6.77 3.88 -13.84
C GLY A 109 6.33 2.80 -12.86
N VAL A 110 6.52 1.53 -13.22
CA VAL A 110 6.18 0.36 -12.38
C VAL A 110 7.20 0.19 -11.27
N ALA A 111 8.47 0.50 -11.55
CA ALA A 111 9.54 0.54 -10.57
C ALA A 111 10.29 1.88 -10.66
N THR A 112 10.97 2.24 -9.58
CA THR A 112 11.89 3.38 -9.54
C THR A 112 13.27 2.84 -9.23
N CYS A 113 14.30 3.32 -9.94
CA CYS A 113 15.67 2.89 -9.72
C CYS A 113 16.10 3.24 -8.29
N ARG A 114 16.38 2.21 -7.48
CA ARG A 114 17.11 2.33 -6.21
C ARG A 114 18.19 1.27 -6.20
N GLN A 115 19.40 1.67 -6.59
CA GLN A 115 20.57 0.82 -6.45
C GLN A 115 20.91 0.69 -4.96
N THR A 116 20.81 -0.52 -4.44
CA THR A 116 21.44 -0.90 -3.18
C THR A 116 22.73 -1.62 -3.55
N THR A 117 23.86 -0.96 -3.34
CA THR A 117 25.16 -1.61 -3.41
C THR A 117 25.23 -2.62 -2.26
N VAL A 118 25.42 -3.90 -2.59
CA VAL A 118 25.73 -4.97 -1.62
C VAL A 118 27.23 -5.14 -1.54
#